data_AF-A0AAU4RZR3-F1
#
_entry.id   AF-A0AAU4RZR3-F1
#
_cell.length_a   1.000
_cell.length_b   1.000
_cell.length_c   1.000
_cell.angle_alpha   90.00
_cell.angle_beta   90.00
_cell.angle_gamma   90.00
#
_symmetry.space_group_name_H-M   'P 1'
#
loop_
_entity.id
_entity.type
_entity.pdbx_description
1 polymer ?
#
loop_
_entity_poly.entity_id
_entity_poly.type
_entity_poly.pdbx_seq_one_letter_code
_entity_poly.pdbx_strand_id
1 'polypeptide(L)'
;MTILCVRFQLPPMYEAALPGLLGLLEEFTPVVEALPPDRALVDLRGAERYFGRSAVELASVIRVRALALYGVDCVIGAGPGTMLARMALREARPGVTCVVPEERDGVVEFLADKPVTALPGVGSATARILCEYGLDSLGRVAAAPLSTLQRLVGAKAGRELQEKANGVDRGRVVPNAVARSLVTERPFERDELDADRHRRALLSAAEELGARLRALDKVCGTLTLTVRYADRSATSRSRSLKEPTAHSAALTRVAYGMYEGLGLQRARVRALVLRAEGLDPAEQASYQLSFDPVDEKARRIEEVADRVRAKFGPRAITAGALAA
;
A
#
# COMPACT_ATOMS: atom_id res chain seq x y z
N MET A 1 -3.24 -22.45 10.65
CA MET A 1 -2.12 -21.81 9.91
C MET A 1 -2.11 -20.34 10.30
N THR A 2 -1.23 -19.97 11.21
CA THR A 2 -1.22 -18.63 11.78
C THR A 2 -0.51 -17.64 10.88
N ILE A 3 -1.24 -16.63 10.43
CA ILE A 3 -0.69 -15.46 9.73
C ILE A 3 -0.74 -14.27 10.68
N LEU A 4 0.34 -13.49 10.72
CA LEU A 4 0.32 -12.15 11.30
C LEU A 4 0.07 -11.11 10.22
N CYS A 5 -0.77 -10.13 10.52
CA CYS A 5 -0.83 -8.85 9.84
C CYS A 5 -0.27 -7.78 10.77
N VAL A 6 0.90 -7.25 10.40
CA VAL A 6 1.63 -6.25 11.20
C VAL A 6 1.39 -4.88 10.58
N ARG A 7 1.09 -3.89 11.40
CA ARG A 7 1.07 -2.47 11.03
C ARG A 7 2.07 -1.71 11.86
N PHE A 8 3.07 -1.16 11.20
CA PHE A 8 4.08 -0.30 11.80
C PHE A 8 3.53 1.11 11.99
N GLN A 9 3.75 1.70 13.16
CA GLN A 9 3.38 3.08 13.43
C GLN A 9 4.47 4.01 12.90
N LEU A 10 4.53 4.16 11.58
CA LEU A 10 5.49 5.02 10.91
C LEU A 10 5.00 6.47 10.90
N PRO A 11 5.79 7.44 11.38
CA PRO A 11 5.58 8.84 11.03
C PRO A 11 5.60 9.00 9.49
N PRO A 12 4.91 10.01 8.91
CA PRO A 12 4.84 10.21 7.45
C PRO A 12 6.20 10.26 6.74
N MET A 13 7.27 10.65 7.46
CA MET A 13 8.64 10.74 6.94
C MET A 13 9.42 9.40 6.96
N TYR A 14 8.84 8.31 7.46
CA TYR A 14 9.55 7.08 7.83
C TYR A 14 9.27 5.87 6.91
N GLU A 15 8.74 6.06 5.70
CA GLU A 15 8.61 4.95 4.74
C GLU A 15 9.99 4.35 4.33
N ALA A 16 11.08 5.11 4.49
CA ALA A 16 12.45 4.61 4.34
C ALA A 16 12.83 3.52 5.37
N ALA A 17 12.12 3.43 6.50
CA ALA A 17 12.36 2.40 7.52
C ALA A 17 11.65 1.08 7.21
N LEU A 18 10.64 1.08 6.32
CA LEU A 18 9.87 -0.12 6.00
C LEU A 18 10.76 -1.27 5.48
N PRO A 19 11.75 -1.06 4.59
CA PRO A 19 12.66 -2.13 4.18
C PRO A 19 13.42 -2.77 5.35
N GLY A 20 13.89 -1.97 6.32
CA GLY A 20 14.58 -2.49 7.50
C GLY A 20 13.63 -3.28 8.43
N LEU A 21 12.41 -2.79 8.61
CA LEU A 21 11.38 -3.47 9.38
C LEU A 21 10.92 -4.78 8.71
N LEU A 22 10.88 -4.83 7.38
CA LEU A 22 10.61 -6.06 6.63
C LEU A 22 11.76 -7.06 6.77
N GLY A 23 13.01 -6.60 6.69
CA GLY A 23 14.18 -7.42 6.98
C GLY A 23 14.14 -8.03 8.39
N LEU A 24 13.67 -7.27 9.38
CA LEU A 24 13.44 -7.80 10.73
C LEU A 24 12.38 -8.91 10.77
N LEU A 25 11.31 -8.82 9.98
CA LEU A 25 10.31 -9.88 9.86
C LEU A 25 10.88 -11.12 9.16
N GLU A 26 11.74 -10.91 8.15
CA GLU A 26 12.41 -11.97 7.38
C GLU A 26 13.37 -12.82 8.25
N GLU A 27 13.87 -12.27 9.36
CA GLU A 27 14.64 -13.05 10.35
C GLU A 27 13.81 -14.14 11.06
N PHE A 28 12.47 -14.02 11.08
CA PHE A 28 11.59 -15.02 11.68
C PHE A 28 11.08 -16.04 10.65
N THR A 29 10.82 -15.59 9.43
CA THR A 29 10.29 -16.44 8.35
C THR A 29 10.62 -15.83 6.99
N PRO A 30 10.99 -16.63 5.99
CA PRO A 30 11.19 -16.13 4.63
C PRO A 30 9.86 -15.78 3.93
N VAL A 31 8.71 -16.10 4.54
CA VAL A 31 7.39 -15.92 3.94
C VAL A 31 6.77 -14.61 4.44
N VAL A 32 7.25 -13.50 3.88
CA VAL A 32 6.81 -12.13 4.21
C VAL A 32 6.30 -11.42 2.95
N GLU A 33 5.09 -10.89 3.01
CA GLU A 33 4.51 -10.05 1.96
C GLU A 33 4.44 -8.61 2.46
N ALA A 34 5.20 -7.72 1.83
CA ALA A 34 5.13 -6.29 2.07
C ALA A 34 3.79 -5.74 1.58
N LEU A 35 3.12 -4.96 2.44
CA LEU A 35 1.88 -4.24 2.15
C LEU A 35 2.06 -2.76 2.48
N PRO A 36 2.75 -1.98 1.65
CA PRO A 36 3.03 -0.60 2.00
C PRO A 36 1.73 0.23 2.04
N PRO A 37 1.73 1.37 2.74
CA PRO A 37 2.89 2.12 3.21
C PRO A 37 3.52 1.59 4.51
N ASP A 38 2.77 0.82 5.31
CA ASP A 38 3.11 0.57 6.71
C ASP A 38 2.83 -0.85 7.20
N ARG A 39 2.47 -1.80 6.32
CA ARG A 39 2.05 -3.14 6.73
C ARG A 39 2.86 -4.26 6.10
N ALA A 40 2.72 -5.44 6.73
CA ALA A 40 3.19 -6.70 6.19
C ALA A 40 2.25 -7.84 6.58
N LEU A 41 2.20 -8.87 5.74
CA LEU A 41 1.70 -10.20 6.12
C LEU A 41 2.88 -11.13 6.33
N VAL A 42 2.80 -11.96 7.37
CA VAL A 42 3.88 -12.84 7.79
C VAL A 42 3.28 -14.23 8.06
N ASP A 43 3.75 -15.25 7.35
CA ASP A 43 3.34 -16.64 7.61
C ASP A 43 4.28 -17.27 8.63
N LEU A 44 3.75 -17.54 9.82
CA LEU A 44 4.52 -18.08 10.94
C LEU A 44 4.51 -19.60 11.01
N ARG A 45 3.88 -20.32 10.07
CA ARG A 45 3.75 -21.78 10.16
C ARG A 45 5.09 -22.51 10.36
N GLY A 46 6.14 -22.06 9.69
CA GLY A 46 7.50 -22.58 9.88
C GLY A 46 8.18 -22.05 11.14
N ALA A 47 7.95 -20.78 11.45
CA ALA A 47 8.56 -20.06 12.57
C ALA A 47 8.10 -20.61 13.93
N GLU A 48 6.80 -20.87 14.13
CA GLU A 48 6.28 -21.40 15.39
C GLU A 48 6.97 -22.73 15.75
N ARG A 49 7.16 -23.60 14.76
CA ARG A 49 7.86 -24.88 14.92
C ARG A 49 9.36 -24.69 15.17
N TYR A 50 10.02 -23.78 14.45
CA TYR A 50 11.46 -23.56 14.56
C TYR A 50 11.85 -22.93 15.91
N PHE A 51 11.11 -21.91 16.35
CA PHE A 51 11.38 -21.20 17.59
C PHE A 51 10.75 -21.86 18.82
N GLY A 52 9.82 -22.82 18.64
CA GLY A 52 9.10 -23.46 19.76
C GLY A 52 8.25 -22.46 20.54
N ARG A 53 7.67 -21.47 19.85
CA ARG A 53 6.88 -20.37 20.43
C ARG A 53 5.58 -20.20 19.68
N SER A 54 4.54 -19.81 20.41
CA SER A 54 3.26 -19.43 19.83
C SER A 54 3.37 -18.16 18.98
N ALA A 55 2.45 -17.97 18.04
CA ALA A 55 2.36 -16.74 17.25
C ALA A 55 2.23 -15.47 18.11
N VAL A 56 1.62 -15.55 19.30
CA VAL A 56 1.48 -14.41 20.22
C VAL A 56 2.82 -14.03 20.85
N GLU A 57 3.61 -15.03 21.25
CA GLU A 57 4.96 -14.80 21.76
C GLU A 57 5.88 -14.26 20.67
N LEU A 58 5.82 -14.81 19.45
CA LEU A 58 6.58 -14.29 18.31
C LEU A 58 6.17 -12.86 17.95
N ALA A 59 4.87 -12.55 17.94
CA ALA A 59 4.37 -11.19 17.74
C ALA A 59 4.89 -10.21 18.80
N SER A 60 4.98 -10.65 20.06
CA SER A 60 5.55 -9.86 21.16
C SER A 60 7.03 -9.60 20.96
N VAL A 61 7.80 -10.61 20.53
CA VAL A 61 9.22 -10.47 20.21
C VAL A 61 9.43 -9.50 19.04
N ILE A 62 8.63 -9.63 17.97
CA ILE A 62 8.67 -8.72 16.81
C ILE A 62 8.45 -7.28 17.25
N ARG A 63 7.45 -7.02 18.10
CA ARG A 63 7.15 -5.68 18.61
C ARG A 63 8.31 -5.09 19.41
N VAL A 64 8.87 -5.86 20.34
CA VAL A 64 10.02 -5.43 21.15
C VAL A 64 11.23 -5.13 20.28
N ARG A 65 11.54 -5.97 19.28
CA ARG A 65 12.69 -5.75 18.40
C ARG A 65 12.48 -4.59 17.43
N ALA A 66 11.27 -4.40 16.90
CA ALA A 66 10.94 -3.24 16.07
C ALA A 66 11.11 -1.92 16.85
N LEU A 67 10.64 -1.89 18.10
CA LEU A 67 10.80 -0.73 18.97
C LEU A 67 12.28 -0.50 19.34
N ALA A 68 13.01 -1.54 19.71
CA ALA A 68 14.41 -1.42 20.15
C ALA A 68 15.38 -1.05 19.02
N LEU A 69 15.21 -1.61 17.82
CA LEU A 69 16.15 -1.44 16.71
C LEU A 69 15.79 -0.25 15.82
N TYR A 70 14.50 0.06 15.67
CA TYR A 70 14.01 1.08 14.73
C TYR A 70 13.24 2.21 15.41
N GLY A 71 12.94 2.13 16.71
CA GLY A 71 12.12 3.12 17.41
C GLY A 71 10.66 3.12 16.95
N VAL A 72 10.19 2.03 16.35
CA VAL A 72 8.85 1.93 15.74
C VAL A 72 7.98 0.94 16.51
N ASP A 73 6.88 1.43 17.08
CA ASP A 73 5.84 0.55 17.65
C ASP A 73 5.01 -0.09 16.53
N CYS A 74 4.38 -1.22 16.83
CA CYS A 74 3.52 -1.91 15.90
C CYS A 74 2.23 -2.42 16.54
N VAL A 75 1.20 -2.49 15.71
CA VAL A 75 -0.08 -3.12 16.02
C VAL A 75 -0.16 -4.41 15.23
N ILE A 76 -0.52 -5.52 15.87
CA ILE A 76 -0.47 -6.85 15.26
C ILE A 76 -1.82 -7.53 15.43
N GLY A 77 -2.36 -8.03 14.31
CA GLY A 77 -3.46 -8.99 14.27
C GLY A 77 -2.95 -10.36 13.85
N ALA A 78 -3.47 -11.42 14.45
CA ALA A 78 -3.16 -12.81 14.12
C ALA A 78 -4.44 -13.58 13.81
N GLY A 79 -4.38 -14.53 12.88
CA GLY A 79 -5.52 -15.42 12.63
C GLY A 79 -5.24 -16.49 11.58
N PRO A 80 -6.18 -17.42 11.39
CA PRO A 80 -6.05 -18.48 10.40
C PRO A 80 -6.34 -17.93 8.99
N GLY A 81 -5.29 -17.56 8.26
CA GLY A 81 -5.42 -16.97 6.93
C GLY A 81 -5.28 -15.45 6.89
N THR A 82 -5.06 -14.91 5.69
CA THR A 82 -4.72 -13.49 5.48
C THR A 82 -5.90 -12.56 5.82
N MET A 83 -7.11 -13.00 5.51
CA MET A 83 -8.35 -12.27 5.77
C MET A 83 -8.55 -12.05 7.26
N LEU A 84 -8.49 -13.11 8.05
CA LEU A 84 -8.74 -13.05 9.50
C LEU A 84 -7.63 -12.28 10.21
N ALA A 85 -6.36 -12.45 9.82
CA ALA A 85 -5.26 -11.65 10.35
C ALA A 85 -5.47 -10.14 10.08
N ARG A 86 -5.92 -9.76 8.88
CA ARG A 86 -6.25 -8.37 8.53
C ARG A 86 -7.44 -7.82 9.32
N MET A 87 -8.44 -8.65 9.59
CA MET A 87 -9.61 -8.27 10.39
C MET A 87 -9.23 -8.11 11.87
N ALA A 88 -8.45 -9.04 12.42
CA ALA A 88 -7.88 -8.96 13.75
C ALA A 88 -7.07 -7.66 13.95
N LEU A 89 -6.27 -7.28 12.96
CA LEU A 89 -5.48 -6.04 13.00
C LEU A 89 -6.35 -4.78 13.13
N ARG A 90 -7.58 -4.79 12.58
CA ARG A 90 -8.50 -3.63 12.71
C ARG A 90 -9.01 -3.46 14.14
N GLU A 91 -9.09 -4.54 14.91
CA GLU A 91 -9.54 -4.56 16.30
C GLU A 91 -8.38 -4.51 17.31
N ALA A 92 -7.16 -4.76 16.83
CA ALA A 92 -5.94 -4.72 17.62
C ALA A 92 -5.64 -3.30 18.14
N ARG A 93 -5.07 -3.26 19.34
CA ARG A 93 -4.64 -2.04 20.02
C ARG A 93 -3.11 -2.01 20.15
N PRO A 94 -2.49 -0.84 20.29
CA PRO A 94 -1.07 -0.75 20.64
C PRO A 94 -0.78 -1.57 21.92
N GLY A 95 0.39 -2.20 21.96
CA GLY A 95 0.81 -3.09 23.06
C GLY A 95 0.18 -4.49 23.11
N VAL A 96 -0.97 -4.75 22.46
CA VAL A 96 -1.66 -6.06 22.52
C VAL A 96 -1.81 -6.66 21.12
N THR A 97 -1.59 -7.98 20.99
CA THR A 97 -1.86 -8.70 19.74
C THR A 97 -3.31 -9.19 19.77
N CYS A 98 -4.11 -8.81 18.78
CA CYS A 98 -5.46 -9.37 18.62
C CYS A 98 -5.35 -10.70 17.88
N VAL A 99 -5.96 -11.76 18.39
CA VAL A 99 -5.87 -13.11 17.83
C VAL A 99 -7.27 -13.63 17.53
N VAL A 100 -7.46 -14.11 16.30
CA VAL A 100 -8.62 -14.92 15.94
C VAL A 100 -8.25 -16.38 16.18
N PRO A 101 -9.05 -17.15 16.95
CA PRO A 101 -8.81 -18.57 17.19
C PRO A 101 -8.73 -19.37 15.89
N GLU A 102 -8.00 -20.49 15.90
CA GLU A 102 -7.93 -21.37 14.73
C GLU A 102 -9.14 -22.31 14.63
N GLU A 103 -9.82 -22.56 15.75
CA GLU A 103 -10.99 -23.41 15.83
C GLU A 103 -12.17 -22.79 15.08
N ARG A 104 -12.89 -23.63 14.32
CA ARG A 104 -14.01 -23.19 13.47
C ARG A 104 -15.04 -22.38 14.25
N ASP A 105 -15.40 -22.81 15.44
CA ASP A 105 -16.43 -22.14 16.26
C ASP A 105 -15.96 -20.75 16.69
N GLY A 106 -14.69 -20.59 17.07
CA GLY A 106 -14.10 -19.29 17.39
C GLY A 106 -14.01 -18.35 16.18
N VAL A 107 -13.76 -18.88 14.98
CA VAL A 107 -13.82 -18.09 13.73
C VAL A 107 -15.24 -17.61 13.45
N VAL A 108 -16.23 -18.51 13.59
CA VAL A 108 -17.65 -18.18 13.38
C VAL A 108 -18.10 -17.10 14.38
N GLU A 109 -17.77 -17.27 15.66
CA GLU A 109 -18.07 -16.29 16.71
C GLU A 109 -17.42 -14.93 16.43
N PHE A 110 -16.13 -14.92 16.04
CA PHE A 110 -15.44 -13.68 15.69
C PHE A 110 -16.11 -12.94 14.53
N LEU A 111 -16.61 -13.67 13.52
CA LEU A 111 -17.20 -13.08 12.32
C LEU A 111 -18.67 -12.67 12.49
N ALA A 112 -19.47 -13.40 13.27
CA ALA A 112 -20.93 -13.35 13.26
C ALA A 112 -21.52 -11.92 13.28
N ASP A 113 -21.08 -11.09 14.22
CA ASP A 113 -21.64 -9.75 14.45
C ASP A 113 -20.92 -8.65 13.65
N LYS A 114 -19.89 -8.99 12.87
CA LYS A 114 -19.15 -8.00 12.13
C LYS A 114 -19.96 -7.49 10.94
N PRO A 115 -19.93 -6.18 10.65
CA PRO A 115 -20.62 -5.64 9.50
C PRO A 115 -19.98 -6.16 8.20
N VAL A 116 -20.75 -6.25 7.12
CA VAL A 116 -20.24 -6.69 5.81
C VAL A 116 -19.07 -5.85 5.27
N THR A 117 -18.99 -4.58 5.67
CA THR A 117 -17.89 -3.65 5.35
C THR A 117 -16.56 -4.02 6.04
N ALA A 118 -16.60 -4.85 7.09
CA ALA A 118 -15.41 -5.35 7.74
C ALA A 118 -14.62 -6.32 6.84
N LEU A 119 -15.30 -6.98 5.89
CA LEU A 119 -14.71 -8.04 5.07
C LEU A 119 -13.77 -7.48 3.98
N PRO A 120 -12.50 -7.91 3.94
CA PRO A 120 -11.58 -7.54 2.86
C PRO A 120 -12.11 -7.95 1.47
N GLY A 121 -12.25 -6.97 0.59
CA GLY A 121 -12.75 -7.14 -0.78
C GLY A 121 -14.21 -6.74 -0.98
N VAL A 122 -14.94 -6.43 0.09
CA VAL A 122 -16.29 -5.85 0.00
C VAL A 122 -16.17 -4.33 -0.04
N GLY A 123 -16.46 -3.73 -1.21
CA GLY A 123 -16.50 -2.28 -1.38
C GLY A 123 -17.82 -1.66 -0.89
N SER A 124 -17.88 -0.33 -0.82
CA SER A 124 -19.08 0.41 -0.38
C SER A 124 -20.32 0.11 -1.21
N ALA A 125 -20.18 -0.05 -2.54
CA ALA A 125 -21.28 -0.40 -3.42
C ALA A 125 -21.86 -1.79 -3.10
N THR A 126 -20.99 -2.81 -2.99
CA THR A 126 -21.39 -4.17 -2.62
C THR A 126 -22.02 -4.22 -1.24
N ALA A 127 -21.42 -3.54 -0.26
CA ALA A 127 -21.97 -3.45 1.09
C ALA A 127 -23.37 -2.82 1.10
N ARG A 128 -23.57 -1.73 0.34
CA ARG A 128 -24.88 -1.07 0.21
C ARG A 128 -25.93 -2.03 -0.35
N ILE A 129 -25.62 -2.75 -1.43
CA ILE A 129 -26.53 -3.75 -1.99
C ILE A 129 -26.88 -4.80 -0.94
N LEU A 130 -25.90 -5.36 -0.22
CA LEU A 130 -26.17 -6.37 0.81
C LEU A 130 -27.07 -5.82 1.94
N CYS A 131 -26.79 -4.61 2.43
CA CYS A 131 -27.58 -3.96 3.47
C CYS A 131 -29.02 -3.67 3.02
N GLU A 132 -29.25 -3.29 1.75
CA GLU A 132 -30.61 -3.09 1.19
C GLU A 132 -31.46 -4.36 1.24
N TYR A 133 -30.84 -5.54 1.29
CA TYR A 133 -31.49 -6.85 1.44
C TYR A 133 -31.40 -7.42 2.87
N GLY A 134 -31.04 -6.59 3.86
CA GLY A 134 -30.96 -7.00 5.28
C GLY A 134 -29.72 -7.84 5.64
N LEU A 135 -28.79 -8.02 4.71
CA LEU A 135 -27.52 -8.73 4.90
C LEU A 135 -26.44 -7.75 5.39
N ASP A 136 -26.66 -7.17 6.56
CA ASP A 136 -25.79 -6.16 7.17
C ASP A 136 -24.58 -6.73 7.92
N SER A 137 -24.62 -8.02 8.27
CA SER A 137 -23.64 -8.73 9.10
C SER A 137 -23.12 -9.99 8.42
N LEU A 138 -21.89 -10.39 8.74
CA LEU A 138 -21.27 -11.57 8.16
C LEU A 138 -21.97 -12.86 8.57
N GLY A 139 -22.53 -12.94 9.78
CA GLY A 139 -23.37 -14.07 10.19
C GLY A 139 -24.60 -14.25 9.29
N ARG A 140 -25.28 -13.15 8.94
CA ARG A 140 -26.42 -13.19 8.01
C ARG A 140 -26.00 -13.56 6.58
N VAL A 141 -24.87 -13.04 6.11
CA VAL A 141 -24.31 -13.42 4.80
C VAL A 141 -23.94 -14.91 4.77
N ALA A 142 -23.32 -15.42 5.84
CA ALA A 142 -22.95 -16.84 5.94
C ALA A 142 -24.18 -17.77 5.91
N ALA A 143 -25.28 -17.35 6.53
CA ALA A 143 -26.56 -18.08 6.56
C ALA A 143 -27.40 -17.92 5.28
N ALA A 144 -27.12 -16.92 4.44
CA ALA A 144 -27.89 -16.66 3.24
C ALA A 144 -27.70 -17.77 2.18
N PRO A 145 -28.75 -18.14 1.42
CA PRO A 145 -28.61 -19.06 0.29
C PRO A 145 -27.61 -18.54 -0.74
N LEU A 146 -26.72 -19.41 -1.23
CA LEU A 146 -25.69 -19.03 -2.20
C LEU A 146 -26.30 -18.40 -3.47
N SER A 147 -27.42 -18.94 -3.95
CA SER A 147 -28.13 -18.43 -5.12
C SER A 147 -28.58 -16.97 -4.95
N THR A 148 -28.97 -16.58 -3.74
CA THR A 148 -29.33 -15.19 -3.40
C THR A 148 -28.11 -14.29 -3.52
N LEU A 149 -26.99 -14.67 -2.90
CA LEU A 149 -25.75 -13.88 -2.94
C LEU A 149 -25.26 -13.73 -4.39
N GLN A 150 -25.30 -14.81 -5.17
CA GLN A 150 -24.90 -14.80 -6.58
C GLN A 150 -25.79 -13.90 -7.46
N ARG A 151 -27.09 -13.82 -7.17
CA ARG A 151 -28.00 -12.87 -7.84
C ARG A 151 -27.69 -11.42 -7.51
N LEU A 152 -27.29 -11.14 -6.27
CA LEU A 152 -27.04 -9.77 -5.80
C LEU A 152 -25.70 -9.21 -6.31
N VAL A 153 -24.64 -10.00 -6.27
CA VAL A 153 -23.27 -9.50 -6.51
C VAL A 153 -22.54 -10.24 -7.65
N GLY A 154 -23.19 -11.20 -8.28
CA GLY A 154 -22.64 -12.02 -9.37
C GLY A 154 -22.15 -13.39 -8.92
N ALA A 155 -22.09 -14.35 -9.85
CA ALA A 155 -21.86 -15.77 -9.56
C ALA A 155 -20.54 -16.05 -8.82
N LYS A 156 -19.43 -15.44 -9.27
CA LYS A 156 -18.11 -15.59 -8.65
C LYS A 156 -18.02 -14.86 -7.31
N ALA A 157 -18.39 -13.58 -7.29
CA ALA A 157 -18.30 -12.74 -6.10
C ALA A 157 -19.22 -13.23 -4.97
N GLY A 158 -20.43 -13.72 -5.29
CA GLY A 158 -21.36 -14.27 -4.31
C GLY A 158 -20.83 -15.53 -3.63
N ARG A 159 -20.14 -16.39 -4.39
CA ARG A 159 -19.47 -17.58 -3.84
C ARG A 159 -18.31 -17.19 -2.93
N GLU A 160 -17.44 -16.30 -3.40
CA GLU A 160 -16.30 -15.83 -2.59
C GLU A 160 -16.76 -15.11 -1.32
N LEU A 161 -17.83 -14.33 -1.41
CA LEU A 161 -18.44 -13.65 -0.27
C LEU A 161 -18.94 -14.64 0.77
N GLN A 162 -19.66 -15.69 0.36
CA GLN A 162 -20.17 -16.71 1.27
C GLN A 162 -19.03 -17.51 1.92
N GLU A 163 -18.04 -17.93 1.13
CA GLU A 163 -16.86 -18.66 1.64
C GLU A 163 -16.13 -17.83 2.72
N LYS A 164 -15.86 -16.55 2.43
CA LYS A 164 -15.22 -15.62 3.37
C LYS A 164 -16.05 -15.34 4.61
N ALA A 165 -17.38 -15.18 4.48
CA ALA A 165 -18.28 -15.01 5.63
C ALA A 165 -18.29 -16.25 6.55
N ASN A 166 -18.00 -17.43 6.01
CA ASN A 166 -17.80 -18.67 6.76
C ASN A 166 -16.34 -18.89 7.23
N GLY A 167 -15.48 -17.87 7.14
CA GLY A 167 -14.08 -17.96 7.55
C GLY A 167 -13.16 -18.70 6.58
N VAL A 168 -13.65 -19.09 5.39
CA VAL A 168 -12.85 -19.78 4.39
C VAL A 168 -12.08 -18.75 3.55
N ASP A 169 -10.81 -18.56 3.88
CA ASP A 169 -9.88 -17.75 3.10
C ASP A 169 -8.93 -18.63 2.28
N ARG A 170 -8.91 -18.41 0.95
CA ARG A 170 -7.96 -19.05 0.04
C ARG A 170 -6.70 -18.20 -0.19
N GLY A 171 -6.67 -16.98 0.34
CA GLY A 171 -5.52 -16.09 0.29
C GLY A 171 -4.28 -16.73 0.93
N ARG A 172 -3.15 -16.54 0.28
CA ARG A 172 -1.84 -16.96 0.80
C ARG A 172 -0.95 -15.73 0.89
N VAL A 173 -0.03 -15.73 1.85
CA VAL A 173 1.06 -14.76 1.86
C VAL A 173 1.92 -15.07 0.64
N VAL A 174 2.05 -14.11 -0.26
CA VAL A 174 2.90 -14.24 -1.43
C VAL A 174 4.16 -13.44 -1.15
N PRO A 175 5.30 -14.10 -0.86
CA PRO A 175 6.54 -13.39 -0.63
C PRO A 175 6.82 -12.51 -1.83
N ASN A 176 6.91 -11.21 -1.58
CA ASN A 176 7.35 -10.27 -2.58
C ASN A 176 8.73 -9.80 -2.14
N ALA A 177 9.66 -9.70 -3.08
CA ALA A 177 10.72 -8.73 -2.87
C ALA A 177 9.99 -7.43 -2.61
N VAL A 178 10.26 -6.76 -1.48
CA VAL A 178 9.75 -5.41 -1.20
C VAL A 178 9.86 -4.67 -2.52
N ALA A 179 8.75 -4.50 -3.24
CA ALA A 179 8.79 -3.74 -4.47
C ALA A 179 9.33 -2.42 -3.96
N ARG A 180 10.58 -2.10 -4.32
CA ARG A 180 11.44 -1.10 -3.69
C ARG A 180 10.78 0.25 -3.89
N SER A 181 9.63 0.48 -3.29
CA SER A 181 8.72 1.47 -3.80
C SER A 181 9.27 2.77 -3.30
N LEU A 182 9.66 3.62 -4.23
CA LEU A 182 10.13 4.94 -3.88
C LEU A 182 8.90 5.81 -3.72
N VAL A 183 8.86 6.53 -2.62
CA VAL A 183 7.76 7.42 -2.32
C VAL A 183 8.30 8.79 -2.04
N THR A 184 7.56 9.76 -2.56
CA THR A 184 7.82 11.17 -2.39
C THR A 184 6.51 11.84 -1.96
N GLU A 185 6.52 12.43 -0.77
CA GLU A 185 5.40 13.22 -0.26
C GLU A 185 5.70 14.72 -0.38
N ARG A 186 4.65 15.49 -0.67
CA ARG A 186 4.63 16.95 -0.65
C ARG A 186 3.48 17.40 0.24
N PRO A 187 3.72 17.63 1.54
CA PRO A 187 2.74 18.21 2.43
C PRO A 187 2.60 19.71 2.16
N PHE A 188 1.42 20.26 2.41
CA PHE A 188 1.17 21.69 2.38
C PHE A 188 1.14 22.25 3.81
N GLU A 189 1.69 23.45 4.02
CA GLU A 189 1.68 24.12 5.34
C GLU A 189 0.26 24.47 5.80
N ARG A 190 -0.62 24.77 4.83
CA ARG A 190 -2.05 25.01 5.03
C ARG A 190 -2.80 24.18 4.01
N ASP A 191 -4.00 23.72 4.36
CA ASP A 191 -4.80 22.93 3.43
C ASP A 191 -5.03 23.71 2.13
N GLU A 192 -4.56 23.16 1.03
CA GLU A 192 -4.43 23.83 -0.27
C GLU A 192 -5.63 23.54 -1.17
N LEU A 193 -6.04 24.56 -1.91
CA LEU A 193 -7.17 24.51 -2.85
C LEU A 193 -6.73 24.84 -4.28
N ASP A 194 -5.60 25.53 -4.43
CA ASP A 194 -5.07 25.96 -5.72
C ASP A 194 -4.52 24.78 -6.52
N ALA A 195 -5.16 24.50 -7.66
CA ALA A 195 -4.76 23.45 -8.58
C ALA A 195 -3.35 23.66 -9.15
N ASP A 196 -2.90 24.90 -9.31
CA ASP A 196 -1.55 25.19 -9.81
C ASP A 196 -0.49 24.87 -8.76
N ARG A 197 -0.78 25.11 -7.48
CA ARG A 197 0.08 24.65 -6.37
C ARG A 197 0.11 23.13 -6.28
N HIS A 198 -1.01 22.45 -6.48
CA HIS A 198 -1.04 20.99 -6.56
C HIS A 198 -0.18 20.46 -7.71
N ARG A 199 -0.29 21.06 -8.91
CA ARG A 199 0.53 20.69 -10.07
C ARG A 199 2.02 20.90 -9.80
N ARG A 200 2.42 22.03 -9.22
CA ARG A 200 3.83 22.28 -8.82
C ARG A 200 4.33 21.24 -7.81
N ALA A 201 3.52 20.89 -6.81
CA ALA A 201 3.86 19.85 -5.86
C ALA A 201 4.05 18.48 -6.54
N LEU A 202 3.16 18.10 -7.45
CA LEU A 202 3.28 16.85 -8.22
C LEU A 202 4.51 16.83 -9.12
N LEU A 203 4.82 17.92 -9.82
CA LEU A 203 6.04 18.07 -10.61
C LEU A 203 7.28 17.87 -9.73
N SER A 204 7.34 18.59 -8.61
CA SER A 204 8.45 18.47 -7.66
C SER A 204 8.60 17.04 -7.12
N ALA A 205 7.48 16.37 -6.82
CA ALA A 205 7.49 14.99 -6.34
C ALA A 205 7.97 14.02 -7.41
N ALA A 206 7.52 14.19 -8.66
CA ALA A 206 7.90 13.35 -9.79
C ALA A 206 9.37 13.56 -10.19
N GLU A 207 9.92 14.77 -10.11
CA GLU A 207 11.34 15.05 -10.33
C GLU A 207 12.23 14.36 -9.30
N GLU A 208 11.89 14.47 -8.01
CA GLU A 208 12.64 13.77 -6.96
C GLU A 208 12.54 12.25 -7.15
N LEU A 209 11.35 11.75 -7.47
CA LEU A 209 11.13 10.32 -7.69
C LEU A 209 11.94 9.80 -8.87
N GLY A 210 11.93 10.51 -10.01
CA GLY A 210 12.72 10.17 -11.19
C GLY A 210 14.22 10.19 -10.92
N ALA A 211 14.72 11.23 -10.23
CA ALA A 211 16.13 11.31 -9.84
C ALA A 211 16.54 10.16 -8.91
N ARG A 212 15.70 9.80 -7.92
CA ARG A 212 15.97 8.67 -7.02
C ARG A 212 15.94 7.33 -7.73
N LEU A 213 15.02 7.14 -8.68
CA LEU A 213 14.97 5.92 -9.50
C LEU A 213 16.27 5.76 -10.31
N ARG A 214 16.72 6.83 -10.98
CA ARG A 214 17.97 6.82 -11.76
C ARG A 214 19.21 6.63 -10.88
N ALA A 215 19.26 7.26 -9.71
CA ALA A 215 20.36 7.06 -8.75
C ALA A 215 20.47 5.63 -8.22
N LEU A 216 19.41 4.82 -8.34
CA LEU A 216 19.37 3.42 -7.93
C LEU A 216 19.44 2.45 -9.12
N ASP A 217 19.63 2.96 -10.34
CA ASP A 217 19.58 2.19 -11.59
C ASP A 217 18.27 1.37 -11.71
N LYS A 218 17.15 1.98 -11.30
CA LYS A 218 15.81 1.38 -11.35
C LYS A 218 14.87 2.17 -12.24
N VAL A 219 13.88 1.46 -12.78
CA VAL A 219 12.69 2.03 -13.43
C VAL A 219 11.45 1.56 -12.69
N CYS A 220 10.34 2.30 -12.77
CA CYS A 220 9.06 1.85 -12.20
C CYS A 220 8.07 1.47 -13.30
N GLY A 221 7.33 0.38 -13.09
CA GLY A 221 6.25 -0.08 -13.96
C GLY A 221 4.86 0.40 -13.53
N THR A 222 4.67 0.85 -12.29
CA THR A 222 3.39 1.38 -11.79
C THR A 222 3.61 2.65 -10.98
N LEU A 223 2.78 3.65 -11.18
CA LEU A 223 2.78 4.89 -10.41
C LEU A 223 1.46 5.03 -9.65
N THR A 224 1.54 5.29 -8.35
CA THR A 224 0.39 5.49 -7.47
C THR A 224 0.40 6.92 -6.93
N LEU A 225 -0.69 7.65 -7.14
CA LEU A 225 -0.97 8.95 -6.56
C LEU A 225 -1.93 8.79 -5.39
N THR A 226 -1.56 9.30 -4.21
CA THR A 226 -2.46 9.43 -3.07
C THR A 226 -2.64 10.89 -2.70
N VAL A 227 -3.89 11.32 -2.62
CA VAL A 227 -4.30 12.66 -2.16
C VAL A 227 -4.82 12.53 -0.74
N ARG A 228 -4.21 13.25 0.20
CA ARG A 228 -4.68 13.33 1.60
C ARG A 228 -5.44 14.64 1.79
N TYR A 229 -6.65 14.57 2.34
CA TYR A 229 -7.52 15.72 2.51
C TYR A 229 -7.47 16.29 3.94
N ALA A 230 -8.04 17.49 4.11
CA ALA A 230 -8.12 18.17 5.40
C ALA A 230 -8.87 17.37 6.48
N ASP A 231 -9.87 16.57 6.08
CA ASP A 231 -10.67 15.70 6.97
C ASP A 231 -9.95 14.39 7.36
N ARG A 232 -8.67 14.25 6.98
CA ARG A 232 -7.82 13.06 7.17
C ARG A 232 -8.23 11.85 6.34
N SER A 233 -9.24 11.96 5.47
CA SER A 233 -9.49 10.95 4.47
C SER A 233 -8.42 10.99 3.37
N ALA A 234 -8.34 9.93 2.57
CA ALA A 234 -7.41 9.86 1.46
C ALA A 234 -8.03 9.15 0.26
N THR A 235 -7.64 9.56 -0.95
CA THR A 235 -7.98 8.84 -2.19
C THR A 235 -6.70 8.47 -2.91
N SER A 236 -6.60 7.20 -3.31
CA SER A 236 -5.48 6.70 -4.09
C SER A 236 -5.92 6.25 -5.47
N ARG A 237 -5.08 6.53 -6.48
CA ARG A 237 -5.20 6.04 -7.85
C ARG A 237 -3.86 5.49 -8.29
N SER A 238 -3.88 4.31 -8.87
CA SER A 238 -2.70 3.63 -9.39
C SER A 238 -2.84 3.46 -10.89
N ARG A 239 -1.75 3.63 -11.62
CA ARG A 239 -1.69 3.40 -13.06
C ARG A 239 -0.44 2.62 -13.41
N SER A 240 -0.63 1.45 -14.01
CA SER A 240 0.45 0.72 -14.66
C SER A 240 0.87 1.46 -15.93
N LEU A 241 2.17 1.66 -16.06
CA LEU A 241 2.80 2.32 -17.18
C LEU A 241 2.90 1.32 -18.34
N LYS A 242 2.74 1.82 -19.57
CA LYS A 242 2.91 0.98 -20.76
C LYS A 242 4.35 0.49 -20.89
N GLU A 243 5.29 1.35 -20.50
CA GLU A 243 6.72 1.08 -20.48
C GLU A 243 7.26 1.50 -19.11
N PRO A 244 7.97 0.62 -18.41
CA PRO A 244 8.65 0.99 -17.17
C PRO A 244 9.62 2.14 -17.40
N THR A 245 9.59 3.17 -16.56
CA THR A 245 10.42 4.36 -16.76
C THR A 245 10.89 4.99 -15.46
N ALA A 246 12.01 5.70 -15.54
CA ALA A 246 12.51 6.61 -14.51
C ALA A 246 12.52 8.07 -15.01
N HIS A 247 11.94 8.36 -16.18
CA HIS A 247 11.96 9.68 -16.80
C HIS A 247 10.96 10.63 -16.12
N SER A 248 11.45 11.74 -15.55
CA SER A 248 10.64 12.61 -14.68
C SER A 248 9.47 13.24 -15.43
N ALA A 249 9.68 13.61 -16.71
CA ALA A 249 8.61 14.19 -17.52
C ALA A 249 7.47 13.19 -17.80
N ALA A 250 7.81 11.91 -18.04
CA ALA A 250 6.83 10.85 -18.21
C ALA A 250 6.04 10.58 -16.92
N LEU A 251 6.74 10.52 -15.77
CA LEU A 251 6.11 10.37 -14.45
C LEU A 251 5.18 11.55 -14.12
N THR A 252 5.62 12.78 -14.41
CA THR A 252 4.82 14.00 -14.21
C THR A 252 3.55 13.96 -15.04
N ARG A 253 3.64 13.59 -16.33
CA ARG A 253 2.48 13.49 -17.22
C ARG A 253 1.45 12.50 -16.70
N VAL A 254 1.91 11.36 -16.19
CA VAL A 254 1.03 10.32 -15.62
C VAL A 254 0.41 10.79 -14.30
N ALA A 255 1.19 11.43 -13.43
CA ALA A 255 0.70 12.02 -12.19
C ALA A 255 -0.39 13.07 -12.44
N TYR A 256 -0.19 13.98 -13.41
CA TYR A 256 -1.19 14.97 -13.81
C TYR A 256 -2.47 14.32 -14.35
N GLY A 257 -2.35 13.31 -15.22
CA GLY A 257 -3.54 12.60 -15.72
C GLY A 257 -4.33 11.89 -14.61
N MET A 258 -3.64 11.29 -13.61
CA MET A 258 -4.32 10.71 -12.45
C MET A 258 -4.98 11.77 -11.57
N TYR A 259 -4.29 12.90 -11.36
CA TYR A 259 -4.81 14.04 -10.58
C TYR A 259 -6.06 14.65 -11.23
N GLU A 260 -6.04 14.88 -12.54
CA GLU A 260 -7.19 15.39 -13.30
C GLU A 260 -8.36 14.41 -13.26
N GLY A 261 -8.10 13.12 -13.40
CA GLY A 261 -9.13 12.07 -13.32
C GLY A 261 -9.79 11.91 -11.94
N LEU A 262 -9.19 12.45 -10.88
CA LEU A 262 -9.82 12.51 -9.55
C LEU A 262 -10.94 13.56 -9.49
N GLY A 263 -10.92 14.57 -10.37
CA GLY A 263 -11.98 15.58 -10.43
C GLY A 263 -12.21 16.29 -9.10
N LEU A 264 -11.15 16.74 -8.43
CA LEU A 264 -11.22 17.35 -7.10
C LEU A 264 -12.07 18.64 -7.12
N GLN A 265 -13.35 18.52 -6.73
CA GLN A 265 -14.29 19.66 -6.69
C GLN A 265 -14.05 20.52 -5.45
N ARG A 266 -13.01 21.38 -5.49
CA ARG A 266 -12.63 22.27 -4.38
C ARG A 266 -12.31 21.53 -3.07
N ALA A 267 -11.83 20.30 -3.18
CA ALA A 267 -11.37 19.53 -2.03
C ALA A 267 -10.10 20.18 -1.46
N ARG A 268 -10.08 20.40 -0.14
CA ARG A 268 -8.90 20.91 0.57
C ARG A 268 -7.87 19.80 0.72
N VAL A 269 -6.71 19.94 0.08
CA VAL A 269 -5.65 18.95 0.06
C VAL A 269 -4.58 19.31 1.09
N ARG A 270 -4.24 18.35 1.94
CA ARG A 270 -3.21 18.50 2.96
C ARG A 270 -1.85 17.99 2.49
N ALA A 271 -1.84 16.95 1.66
CA ALA A 271 -0.62 16.42 1.07
C ALA A 271 -0.89 15.64 -0.22
N LEU A 272 0.12 15.63 -1.09
CA LEU A 272 0.17 14.79 -2.28
C LEU A 272 1.33 13.81 -2.17
N VAL A 273 1.05 12.53 -2.41
CA VAL A 273 2.04 11.45 -2.30
C VAL A 273 2.12 10.73 -3.63
N LEU A 274 3.33 10.67 -4.21
CA LEU A 274 3.63 9.84 -5.38
C LEU A 274 4.46 8.64 -4.97
N ARG A 275 4.05 7.46 -5.43
CA ARG A 275 4.68 6.19 -5.12
C ARG A 275 4.98 5.41 -6.39
N ALA A 276 6.25 5.15 -6.65
CA ALA A 276 6.73 4.29 -7.73
C ALA A 276 6.74 2.82 -7.26
N GLU A 277 6.13 1.93 -8.01
CA GLU A 277 6.00 0.50 -7.74
C GLU A 277 6.39 -0.32 -8.98
N GLY A 278 6.60 -1.63 -8.79
CA GLY A 278 7.14 -2.49 -9.84
C GLY A 278 8.52 -2.01 -10.27
N LEU A 279 9.47 -2.00 -9.33
CA LEU A 279 10.81 -1.50 -9.58
C LEU A 279 11.70 -2.59 -10.18
N ASP A 280 12.09 -2.40 -11.44
CA ASP A 280 12.96 -3.31 -12.17
C ASP A 280 14.33 -2.66 -12.44
N PRO A 281 15.40 -3.46 -12.58
CA PRO A 281 16.69 -2.94 -13.07
C PRO A 281 16.52 -2.19 -14.39
N ALA A 282 17.09 -0.99 -14.50
CA ALA A 282 16.98 -0.19 -15.71
C ALA A 282 17.55 -0.91 -16.95
N GLU A 283 18.56 -1.76 -16.77
CA GLU A 283 19.16 -2.58 -17.83
C GLU A 283 18.20 -3.61 -18.46
N GLN A 284 17.21 -4.06 -17.70
CA GLN A 284 16.21 -5.04 -18.16
C GLN A 284 14.95 -4.37 -18.71
N ALA A 285 14.89 -3.04 -18.63
CA ALA A 285 13.74 -2.28 -19.07
C ALA A 285 13.78 -2.03 -20.57
N SER A 286 12.90 -2.69 -21.30
CA SER A 286 12.62 -2.36 -22.69
C SER A 286 11.86 -1.03 -22.73
N TYR A 287 12.44 -0.01 -23.35
CA TYR A 287 11.71 1.20 -23.72
C TYR A 287 11.80 1.41 -25.23
N GLN A 288 10.75 1.99 -25.81
CA GLN A 288 10.77 2.32 -27.22
C GLN A 288 11.59 3.59 -27.44
N LEU A 289 12.61 3.50 -28.30
CA LEU A 289 13.35 4.69 -28.74
C LEU A 289 12.38 5.61 -29.48
N SER A 290 12.27 6.84 -28.98
CA SER A 290 11.54 7.91 -29.64
C SER A 290 12.52 8.70 -30.49
N PHE A 291 12.15 8.99 -31.74
CA PHE A 291 12.86 9.95 -32.59
C PHE A 291 12.35 11.38 -32.37
N ASP A 292 11.57 11.62 -31.32
CA ASP A 292 11.13 12.96 -30.94
C ASP A 292 12.31 13.74 -30.31
N PRO A 293 12.82 14.78 -30.99
CA PRO A 293 13.97 15.55 -30.51
C PRO A 293 13.69 16.28 -29.19
N VAL A 294 12.42 16.47 -28.82
CA VAL A 294 12.04 17.10 -27.54
C VAL A 294 12.25 16.12 -26.38
N ASP A 295 11.86 14.86 -26.52
CA ASP A 295 12.04 13.82 -25.49
C ASP A 295 13.53 13.52 -25.29
N GLU A 296 14.29 13.41 -26.38
CA GLU A 296 15.72 13.17 -26.32
C GLU A 296 16.48 14.30 -25.60
N LYS A 297 16.12 15.56 -25.91
CA LYS A 297 16.70 16.72 -25.23
C LYS A 297 16.35 16.73 -23.74
N ALA A 298 15.11 16.39 -23.37
CA ALA A 298 14.69 16.32 -21.98
C ALA A 298 15.50 15.27 -21.20
N ARG A 299 15.72 14.08 -21.77
CA ARG A 299 16.55 13.04 -21.14
C ARG A 299 17.99 13.47 -20.93
N ARG A 300 18.62 14.09 -21.94
CA ARG A 300 20.00 14.62 -21.82
C ARG A 300 20.08 15.70 -20.73
N ILE A 301 19.06 16.55 -20.61
CA ILE A 301 18.98 17.55 -19.53
C ILE A 301 18.90 16.88 -18.17
N GLU A 302 18.11 15.82 -18.02
CA GLU A 302 18.01 15.07 -16.76
C GLU A 302 19.34 14.45 -16.34
N GLU A 303 20.06 13.80 -17.26
CA GLU A 303 21.39 13.24 -16.99
C GLU A 303 22.40 14.31 -16.55
N VAL A 304 22.38 15.49 -17.18
CA VAL A 304 23.21 16.62 -16.76
C VAL A 304 22.78 17.12 -15.39
N ALA A 305 21.48 17.31 -15.17
CA ALA A 305 20.94 17.80 -13.90
C ALA A 305 21.28 16.85 -12.74
N ASP A 306 21.20 15.54 -12.96
CA ASP A 306 21.50 14.54 -11.95
C ASP A 306 23.00 14.49 -11.61
N ARG A 307 23.88 14.63 -12.61
CA ARG A 307 25.33 14.79 -12.35
C ARG A 307 25.64 16.03 -11.52
N VAL A 308 24.96 17.15 -11.79
CA VAL A 308 25.12 18.37 -11.00
C VAL A 308 24.58 18.17 -9.58
N ARG A 309 23.42 17.53 -9.42
CA ARG A 309 22.85 17.22 -8.08
C ARG A 309 23.73 16.27 -7.28
N ALA A 310 24.35 15.28 -7.92
CA ALA A 310 25.29 14.37 -7.26
C ALA A 310 26.53 15.11 -6.72
N LYS A 311 27.00 16.14 -7.44
CA LYS A 311 28.20 16.89 -7.06
C LYS A 311 27.93 18.04 -6.08
N PHE A 312 26.81 18.74 -6.22
CA PHE A 312 26.51 20.00 -5.51
C PHE A 312 25.28 19.91 -4.59
N GLY A 313 24.65 18.74 -4.50
CA GLY A 313 23.49 18.47 -3.68
C GLY A 313 22.16 18.60 -4.41
N PRO A 314 21.06 18.10 -3.80
CA PRO A 314 19.78 17.89 -4.48
C PRO A 314 19.07 19.19 -4.90
N ARG A 315 19.41 20.33 -4.30
CA ARG A 315 18.82 21.65 -4.62
C ARG A 315 19.64 22.46 -5.64
N ALA A 316 20.72 21.90 -6.19
CA ALA A 316 21.60 22.63 -7.10
C ALA A 316 20.91 23.01 -8.42
N ILE A 317 19.98 22.16 -8.91
CA ILE A 317 19.16 22.42 -10.10
C ILE A 317 17.73 21.94 -9.85
N THR A 318 16.77 22.82 -10.09
CA THR A 318 15.32 22.58 -10.05
C THR A 318 14.69 22.98 -11.38
N ALA A 319 13.53 22.40 -11.75
CA ALA A 319 12.81 22.92 -12.90
C ALA A 319 12.44 24.40 -12.74
N GLY A 320 12.50 25.15 -13.85
CA GLY A 320 12.13 26.56 -13.87
C GLY A 320 10.70 26.82 -13.40
N ALA A 321 9.78 25.88 -13.61
CA ALA A 321 8.41 25.96 -13.11
C ALA A 321 8.29 25.86 -11.57
N LEU A 322 9.37 25.45 -10.88
CA LEU A 322 9.48 25.39 -9.42
C LEU A 322 10.30 26.56 -8.85
N ALA A 323 10.93 27.37 -9.71
CA ALA A 323 11.68 28.55 -9.32
C ALA A 323 10.71 29.74 -9.20
N ALA A 324 9.96 29.79 -8.10
CA ALA A 324 9.13 30.93 -7.70
C ALA A 324 9.04 30.98 -6.16
#